data_AF-A0AAW2SVX5-F1
#
_entry.id   AF-A0AAW2SVX5-F1
#
_cell.length_a   1.000
_cell.length_b   1.000
_cell.length_c   1.000
_cell.angle_alpha   90.00
_cell.angle_beta   90.00
_cell.angle_gamma   90.00
#
_symmetry.space_group_name_H-M   'P 1'
#
loop_
_entity.id
_entity.type
_entity.pdbx_description
1 polymer ?
#
loop_
_entity_poly.entity_id
_entity_poly.type
_entity_poly.pdbx_seq_one_letter_code
_entity_poly.pdbx_strand_id
1 'polypeptide(L)'
;MNKAYAPNHTCVRSDATKEASAELIARKIENVLKENPGLKPRGTRNELKKFGVNPQYMWIYRAKKKVIESIEGCHAESFGRFPYYAKIVSANNERSFVTLQCDIDESESIPHAPVFKRFFLDLFALRDRFLEGCSPFLGFDRFHLKGPFGGVLLAAIGLDGNNGLFPVAFAIVESECKQPWGFFFENFSNMLGGFSYNKR
;
A
#
# COMPACT_ATOMS: atom_id res chain seq x y z
N MET A 1 -45.81 -23.08 19.87
CA MET A 1 -45.17 -24.15 19.08
C MET A 1 -44.12 -24.82 19.96
N ASN A 2 -44.44 -25.99 20.51
CA ASN A 2 -43.57 -26.73 21.42
C ASN A 2 -42.57 -27.55 20.58
N LYS A 3 -41.26 -27.32 20.76
CA LYS A 3 -40.24 -28.20 20.20
C LYS A 3 -40.14 -29.44 21.08
N ALA A 4 -40.58 -30.58 20.58
CA ALA A 4 -40.44 -31.87 21.26
C ALA A 4 -38.97 -32.34 21.22
N TYR A 5 -38.51 -32.92 22.32
CA TYR A 5 -37.17 -33.51 22.44
C TYR A 5 -37.09 -34.81 21.64
N ALA A 6 -36.17 -34.89 20.68
CA ALA A 6 -35.87 -36.08 19.91
C ALA A 6 -34.59 -36.74 20.46
N PRO A 7 -34.67 -37.93 21.08
CA PRO A 7 -33.51 -38.57 21.72
C PRO A 7 -32.48 -39.09 20.71
N ASN A 8 -32.94 -39.52 19.54
CA ASN A 8 -32.08 -39.95 18.44
C ASN A 8 -31.73 -38.75 17.57
N HIS A 9 -30.52 -38.25 17.75
CA HIS A 9 -29.96 -37.19 16.93
C HIS A 9 -28.70 -37.72 16.24
N THR A 10 -28.61 -37.55 14.93
CA THR A 10 -27.41 -37.85 14.15
C THR A 10 -26.44 -36.67 14.27
N CYS A 11 -26.02 -36.30 15.49
CA CYS A 11 -24.92 -35.32 15.62
C CYS A 11 -23.62 -35.99 15.23
N VAL A 12 -23.18 -35.69 14.01
CA VAL A 12 -21.78 -35.85 13.66
C VAL A 12 -21.00 -34.80 14.47
N ARG A 13 -20.12 -35.25 15.37
CA ARG A 13 -19.16 -34.34 16.03
C ARG A 13 -18.35 -33.64 14.94
N SER A 14 -18.53 -32.33 14.82
CA SER A 14 -17.73 -31.55 13.89
C SER A 14 -16.40 -31.20 14.52
N ASP A 15 -15.29 -31.47 13.85
CA ASP A 15 -13.95 -31.01 14.27
C ASP A 15 -13.77 -29.49 14.15
N ALA A 16 -14.83 -28.74 13.83
CA ALA A 16 -14.76 -27.30 13.68
C ALA A 16 -14.77 -26.61 15.06
N THR A 17 -13.70 -25.90 15.38
CA THR A 17 -13.61 -25.11 16.61
C THR A 17 -14.43 -23.83 16.46
N LYS A 18 -15.63 -23.79 17.07
CA LYS A 18 -16.53 -22.62 17.01
C LYS A 18 -16.14 -21.49 17.97
N GLU A 19 -15.37 -21.81 19.01
CA GLU A 19 -14.99 -20.87 20.08
C GLU A 19 -13.66 -20.12 19.80
N ALA A 20 -12.92 -20.52 18.76
CA ALA A 20 -11.66 -19.89 18.42
C ALA A 20 -11.90 -18.51 17.76
N SER A 21 -11.65 -17.44 18.51
CA SER A 21 -11.72 -16.07 17.98
C SER A 21 -10.57 -15.78 17.02
N ALA A 22 -10.77 -14.80 16.13
CA ALA A 22 -9.69 -14.30 15.26
C ALA A 22 -8.46 -13.85 16.06
N GLU A 23 -8.68 -13.26 17.25
CA GLU A 23 -7.65 -12.78 18.17
C GLU A 23 -6.71 -13.92 18.63
N LEU A 24 -7.31 -15.01 19.09
CA LEU A 24 -6.58 -16.16 19.59
C LEU A 24 -5.82 -16.85 18.45
N ILE A 25 -6.47 -16.98 17.30
CA ILE A 25 -5.86 -17.55 16.09
C ILE A 25 -4.67 -16.70 15.66
N ALA A 26 -4.83 -15.37 15.60
CA ALA A 26 -3.80 -14.42 15.20
C ALA A 26 -2.55 -14.54 16.08
N ARG A 27 -2.73 -14.50 17.42
CA ARG A 27 -1.64 -14.71 18.38
C ARG A 27 -0.89 -16.01 18.17
N LYS A 28 -1.58 -17.08 17.75
CA LYS A 28 -0.97 -18.40 17.60
C LYS A 28 -0.18 -18.55 16.30
N ILE A 29 -0.59 -17.87 15.25
CA ILE A 29 0.05 -17.91 13.93
C ILE A 29 1.02 -16.74 13.71
N GLU A 30 1.15 -15.81 14.67
CA GLU A 30 1.94 -14.59 14.52
C GLU A 30 3.40 -14.89 14.16
N ASN A 31 4.09 -15.71 14.96
CA ASN A 31 5.49 -16.06 14.70
C ASN A 31 5.66 -16.80 13.37
N VAL A 32 4.72 -17.70 13.04
CA VAL A 32 4.72 -18.43 11.76
C VAL A 32 4.61 -17.47 10.58
N LEU A 33 3.75 -16.45 10.69
CA LEU A 33 3.57 -15.45 9.62
C LEU A 33 4.66 -14.39 9.61
N LYS A 34 5.36 -14.14 10.71
CA LYS A 34 6.58 -13.32 10.71
C LYS A 34 7.69 -13.98 9.90
N GLU A 35 7.86 -15.29 10.05
CA GLU A 35 8.84 -16.07 9.28
C GLU A 35 8.39 -16.32 7.84
N ASN A 36 7.07 -16.49 7.61
CA ASN A 36 6.51 -16.73 6.30
C ASN A 36 5.17 -15.99 6.08
N PRO A 37 5.21 -14.69 5.73
CA PRO A 37 4.01 -13.88 5.50
C PRO A 37 3.10 -14.44 4.39
N GLY A 38 3.73 -15.04 3.37
CA GLY A 38 3.10 -15.62 2.19
C GLY A 38 2.37 -16.95 2.44
N LEU A 39 2.34 -17.48 3.68
CA LEU A 39 1.75 -18.78 3.99
C LEU A 39 0.30 -18.87 3.54
N LYS A 40 -0.02 -19.80 2.64
CA LYS A 40 -1.40 -19.95 2.12
C LYS A 40 -2.37 -20.35 3.25
N PRO A 41 -3.67 -20.00 3.17
CA PRO A 41 -4.64 -20.33 4.21
C PRO A 41 -4.72 -21.81 4.58
N ARG A 42 -4.49 -22.72 3.61
CA ARG A 42 -4.39 -24.17 3.86
C ARG A 42 -3.21 -24.51 4.77
N GLY A 43 -2.05 -23.89 4.54
CA GLY A 43 -0.87 -24.03 5.39
C GLY A 43 -1.14 -23.50 6.79
N THR A 44 -1.75 -22.31 6.90
CA THR A 44 -2.16 -21.75 8.19
C THR A 44 -3.12 -22.67 8.96
N ARG A 45 -4.07 -23.31 8.27
CA ARG A 45 -4.94 -24.32 8.90
C ARG A 45 -4.16 -25.51 9.43
N ASN A 46 -3.17 -26.00 8.69
CA ASN A 46 -2.34 -27.12 9.13
C ASN A 46 -1.50 -26.76 10.37
N GLU A 47 -0.98 -25.54 10.45
CA GLU A 47 -0.30 -25.04 11.64
C GLU A 47 -1.24 -24.96 12.84
N LEU A 48 -2.47 -24.46 12.65
CA LEU A 48 -3.47 -24.40 13.71
C LEU A 48 -3.88 -25.79 14.23
N LYS A 49 -3.94 -26.79 13.34
CA LYS A 49 -4.22 -28.19 13.73
C LYS A 49 -3.17 -28.77 14.68
N LYS A 50 -1.89 -28.37 14.58
CA LYS A 50 -0.85 -28.79 15.54
C LYS A 50 -1.15 -28.32 16.96
N PHE A 51 -1.96 -27.27 17.10
CA PHE A 51 -2.44 -26.73 18.37
C PHE A 51 -3.86 -27.20 18.73
N GLY A 52 -4.42 -28.17 18.02
CA GLY A 52 -5.77 -28.67 18.24
C GLY A 52 -6.89 -27.72 17.80
N VAL A 53 -6.57 -26.69 17.00
CA VAL A 53 -7.54 -25.69 16.54
C VAL A 53 -7.84 -25.88 15.05
N ASN A 54 -9.12 -25.98 14.70
CA ASN A 54 -9.56 -26.11 13.32
C ASN A 54 -10.70 -25.12 13.03
N PRO A 55 -10.37 -23.85 12.78
CA PRO A 55 -11.36 -22.80 12.59
C PRO A 55 -11.87 -22.76 11.14
N GLN A 56 -13.04 -22.15 10.97
CA GLN A 56 -13.57 -21.88 9.64
C GLN A 56 -12.63 -20.94 8.85
N TYR A 57 -12.69 -21.04 7.52
CA TYR A 57 -11.82 -20.29 6.63
C TYR A 57 -11.84 -18.77 6.89
N MET A 58 -13.03 -18.20 7.13
CA MET A 58 -13.16 -16.75 7.38
C MET A 58 -12.43 -16.27 8.64
N TRP A 59 -12.36 -17.09 9.69
CA TRP A 59 -11.61 -16.78 10.90
C TRP A 59 -10.10 -16.83 10.65
N ILE A 60 -9.63 -17.79 9.84
CA ILE A 60 -8.23 -17.87 9.40
C ILE A 60 -7.89 -16.62 8.58
N TYR A 61 -8.74 -16.23 7.62
CA TYR A 61 -8.53 -15.04 6.81
C TYR A 61 -8.45 -13.76 7.65
N ARG A 62 -9.40 -13.56 8.59
CA ARG A 62 -9.40 -12.40 9.50
C ARG A 62 -8.16 -12.37 10.41
N ALA A 63 -7.79 -13.51 10.98
CA ALA A 63 -6.60 -13.63 11.81
C ALA A 63 -5.32 -13.34 11.02
N LYS A 64 -5.18 -13.91 9.82
CA LYS A 64 -4.08 -13.62 8.89
C LYS A 64 -3.99 -12.12 8.59
N LYS A 65 -5.11 -11.50 8.22
CA LYS A 65 -5.18 -10.07 7.92
C LYS A 65 -4.69 -9.25 9.11
N LYS A 66 -5.16 -9.56 10.33
CA LYS A 66 -4.75 -8.87 11.55
C LYS A 66 -3.25 -8.98 11.83
N VAL A 67 -2.68 -10.18 11.64
CA VAL A 67 -1.23 -10.39 11.80
C VAL A 67 -0.43 -9.65 10.75
N ILE A 68 -0.85 -9.70 9.47
CA ILE A 68 -0.17 -8.99 8.39
C ILE A 68 -0.21 -7.48 8.64
N GLU A 69 -1.36 -6.92 9.02
CA GLU A 69 -1.49 -5.50 9.40
C GLU A 69 -0.60 -5.12 10.60
N SER A 70 -0.37 -6.04 11.54
CA SER A 70 0.56 -5.82 12.66
C SER A 70 2.03 -5.87 12.26
N ILE A 71 2.38 -6.54 11.15
CA ILE A 71 3.76 -6.68 10.66
C ILE A 71 4.09 -5.56 9.65
N GLU A 72 3.22 -5.37 8.66
CA GLU A 72 3.41 -4.46 7.53
C GLU A 72 2.82 -3.06 7.80
N GLY A 73 1.94 -2.95 8.78
CA GLY A 73 1.18 -1.73 9.07
C GLY A 73 -0.19 -1.69 8.40
N CYS A 74 -0.99 -0.70 8.79
CA CYS A 74 -2.30 -0.46 8.22
C CYS A 74 -2.19 0.47 7.01
N HIS A 75 -2.69 0.04 5.84
CA HIS A 75 -2.69 0.86 4.64
C HIS A 75 -3.35 2.23 4.87
N ALA A 76 -4.45 2.30 5.63
CA ALA A 76 -5.18 3.55 5.83
C ALA A 76 -4.32 4.58 6.58
N GLU A 77 -3.59 4.10 7.59
CA GLU A 77 -2.64 4.92 8.34
C GLU A 77 -1.47 5.36 7.46
N SER A 78 -0.94 4.48 6.60
CA SER A 78 0.13 4.82 5.66
C SER A 78 -0.28 5.96 4.72
N PHE A 79 -1.47 5.89 4.12
CA PHE A 79 -1.98 6.98 3.26
C PHE A 79 -2.26 8.25 4.07
N GLY A 80 -2.76 8.13 5.31
CA GLY A 80 -2.96 9.26 6.23
C GLY A 80 -1.67 9.98 6.64
N ARG A 81 -0.49 9.36 6.46
CA ARG A 81 0.81 9.98 6.77
C ARG A 81 1.38 10.83 5.64
N PHE A 82 0.85 10.78 4.42
CA PHE A 82 1.39 11.56 3.29
C PHE A 82 1.46 13.08 3.56
N PRO A 83 0.45 13.74 4.16
CA PRO A 83 0.54 15.16 4.49
C PRO A 83 1.72 15.48 5.43
N TYR A 84 1.91 14.63 6.43
CA TYR A 84 3.02 14.79 7.38
C TYR A 84 4.37 14.52 6.71
N TYR A 85 4.45 13.47 5.89
CA TYR A 85 5.66 13.13 5.14
C TYR A 85 6.05 14.25 4.17
N ALA A 86 5.08 14.79 3.41
CA ALA A 86 5.30 15.92 2.52
C ALA A 86 5.91 17.12 3.26
N LYS A 87 5.33 17.47 4.41
CA LYS A 87 5.83 18.55 5.27
C LYS A 87 7.26 18.29 5.76
N ILE A 88 7.58 17.08 6.18
CA ILE A 88 8.94 16.71 6.62
C ILE A 88 9.94 16.84 5.47
N VAL A 89 9.62 16.33 4.29
CA VAL A 89 10.53 16.39 3.15
C VAL A 89 10.79 17.84 2.77
N SER A 90 9.75 18.67 2.67
CA SER A 90 9.90 20.10 2.39
C SER A 90 10.70 20.85 3.47
N ALA A 91 10.57 20.48 4.74
CA ALA A 91 11.30 21.13 5.83
C ALA A 91 12.78 20.72 5.91
N ASN A 92 13.10 19.47 5.59
CA ASN A 92 14.46 18.92 5.79
C ASN A 92 15.27 18.78 4.49
N ASN A 93 14.63 18.87 3.33
CA ASN A 93 15.27 18.77 2.03
C ASN A 93 14.81 19.93 1.13
N GLU A 94 15.30 21.14 1.42
CA GLU A 94 14.82 22.41 0.84
C GLU A 94 14.73 22.44 -0.70
N ARG A 95 15.59 21.69 -1.41
CA ARG A 95 15.61 21.62 -2.89
C ARG A 95 14.78 20.48 -3.49
N SER A 96 14.23 19.61 -2.64
CA SER A 96 13.37 18.50 -3.06
C SER A 96 12.00 19.05 -3.43
N PHE A 97 11.34 18.41 -4.40
CA PHE A 97 10.05 18.85 -4.88
C PHE A 97 8.98 17.85 -4.46
N VAL A 98 7.95 18.33 -3.75
CA VAL A 98 6.87 17.49 -3.25
C VAL A 98 5.54 18.16 -3.54
N THR A 99 4.58 17.37 -4.01
CA THR A 99 3.22 17.84 -4.25
C THR A 99 2.24 16.83 -3.70
N LEU A 100 1.29 17.30 -2.91
CA LEU A 100 0.19 16.50 -2.38
C LEU A 100 -1.13 17.10 -2.86
N GLN A 101 -1.94 16.28 -3.49
CA GLN A 101 -3.31 16.60 -3.86
C GLN A 101 -4.25 15.76 -3.00
N CYS A 102 -5.16 16.43 -2.30
CA CYS A 102 -6.27 15.81 -1.60
C CYS A 102 -7.58 16.32 -2.19
N ASP A 103 -8.59 15.46 -2.21
CA ASP A 103 -9.96 15.87 -2.50
C ASP A 103 -10.67 16.25 -1.21
N ILE A 104 -11.55 17.25 -1.30
CA ILE A 104 -12.48 17.62 -0.23
C ILE A 104 -13.86 17.37 -0.81
N ASP A 105 -14.69 16.60 -0.09
CA ASP A 105 -16.08 16.46 -0.48
C ASP A 105 -16.86 17.69 0.00
N GLU A 106 -17.06 18.64 -0.93
CA GLU A 106 -17.81 19.87 -0.69
C GLU A 106 -19.33 19.67 -0.76
N SER A 107 -19.81 18.48 -1.14
CA SER A 107 -21.23 18.19 -1.35
C SER A 107 -21.97 17.83 -0.07
N GLU A 108 -21.25 17.48 1.00
CA GLU A 108 -21.85 17.13 2.29
C GLU A 108 -21.91 18.34 3.23
N SER A 109 -23.02 18.43 3.99
CA SER A 109 -23.24 19.48 4.99
C SER A 109 -22.26 19.44 6.17
N ILE A 110 -21.49 18.36 6.29
CA ILE A 110 -20.44 18.17 7.29
C ILE A 110 -19.12 18.01 6.53
N PRO A 111 -18.15 18.93 6.69
CA PRO A 111 -16.86 18.81 6.04
C PRO A 111 -16.14 17.55 6.52
N HIS A 112 -15.81 16.65 5.61
CA HIS A 112 -14.95 15.50 5.90
C HIS A 112 -13.48 15.89 5.87
N ALA A 113 -12.65 15.07 6.52
CA ALA A 113 -11.21 15.20 6.41
C ALA A 113 -10.78 15.05 4.94
N PRO A 114 -9.80 15.84 4.45
CA PRO A 114 -9.31 15.73 3.08
C PRO A 114 -8.87 14.30 2.78
N VAL A 115 -9.35 13.75 1.68
CA VAL A 115 -9.03 12.39 1.23
C VAL A 115 -7.83 12.46 0.29
N PHE A 116 -6.82 11.63 0.53
CA PHE A 116 -5.68 11.50 -0.37
C PHE A 116 -6.14 11.23 -1.82
N LYS A 117 -5.60 11.99 -2.78
CA LYS A 117 -5.84 11.77 -4.22
C LYS A 117 -4.54 11.41 -4.96
N ARG A 118 -3.54 12.29 -4.88
CA ARG A 118 -2.25 12.13 -5.59
C ARG A 118 -1.10 12.65 -4.78
N PHE A 119 0.07 12.05 -4.98
CA PHE A 119 1.31 12.50 -4.35
C PHE A 119 2.45 12.39 -5.35
N PHE A 120 3.28 13.43 -5.45
CA PHE A 120 4.49 13.46 -6.26
C PHE A 120 5.69 13.75 -5.35
N LEU A 121 6.79 13.06 -5.61
CA LEU A 121 8.04 13.19 -4.87
C LEU A 121 9.24 13.16 -5.82
N ASP A 122 10.05 14.19 -5.71
CA ASP A 122 11.41 14.28 -6.22
C ASP A 122 12.34 14.62 -5.05
N LEU A 123 13.37 13.81 -4.85
CA LEU A 123 14.40 14.08 -3.87
C LEU A 123 15.58 14.71 -4.58
N PHE A 124 15.98 15.91 -4.12
CA PHE A 124 17.05 16.67 -4.76
C PHE A 124 18.31 15.84 -4.99
N ALA A 125 18.70 15.03 -4.01
CA ALA A 125 19.88 14.17 -4.12
C ALA A 125 19.80 13.16 -5.28
N LEU A 126 18.61 12.63 -5.59
CA LEU A 126 18.42 11.73 -6.73
C LEU A 126 18.50 12.49 -8.05
N ARG A 127 17.80 13.63 -8.13
CA ARG A 127 17.84 14.51 -9.30
C ARG A 127 19.27 14.97 -9.63
N ASP A 128 20.00 15.44 -8.62
CA ASP A 128 21.36 15.97 -8.75
C ASP A 128 22.32 14.87 -9.24
N ARG A 129 22.27 13.68 -8.61
CA ARG A 129 23.04 12.50 -9.05
C ARG A 129 22.71 12.08 -10.49
N PHE A 130 21.44 12.14 -10.88
CA PHE A 130 21.02 11.83 -12.24
C PHE A 130 21.64 12.82 -13.24
N LEU A 131 21.57 14.13 -12.94
CA LEU A 131 22.11 15.17 -13.82
C LEU A 131 23.65 15.16 -13.91
N GLU A 132 24.35 14.77 -12.84
CA GLU A 132 25.81 14.77 -12.80
C GLU A 132 26.45 13.53 -13.45
N GLY A 133 25.83 12.35 -13.35
CA GLY A 133 26.53 11.10 -13.65
C GLY A 133 25.70 9.97 -14.26
N CYS A 134 24.40 10.15 -14.45
CA CYS A 134 23.60 9.15 -15.16
C CYS A 134 23.62 9.40 -16.68
N SER A 135 23.31 8.35 -17.44
CA SER A 135 23.12 8.46 -18.88
C SER A 135 21.96 9.42 -19.19
N PRO A 136 22.01 10.19 -20.29
CA PRO A 136 20.95 11.11 -20.71
C PRO A 136 19.75 10.36 -21.31
N PHE A 137 19.29 9.33 -20.61
CA PHE A 137 18.15 8.50 -20.95
C PHE A 137 17.21 8.47 -19.75
N LEU A 138 15.92 8.64 -20.04
CA LEU A 138 14.87 8.62 -19.04
C LEU A 138 13.69 7.79 -19.56
N GLY A 139 13.38 6.72 -18.85
CA GLY A 139 12.20 5.91 -19.04
C GLY A 139 11.11 6.29 -18.03
N PHE A 140 9.86 6.09 -18.41
CA PHE A 140 8.71 6.24 -17.53
C PHE A 140 7.96 4.92 -17.47
N ASP A 141 7.67 4.47 -16.26
CA ASP A 141 6.95 3.22 -16.05
C ASP A 141 5.91 3.37 -14.94
N ARG A 142 5.03 2.38 -14.85
CA ARG A 142 3.94 2.32 -13.88
C ARG A 142 3.88 0.95 -13.21
N PHE A 143 3.44 0.95 -11.97
CA PHE A 143 3.21 -0.25 -11.19
C PHE A 143 1.89 -0.16 -10.42
N HIS A 144 1.03 -1.18 -10.55
CA HIS A 144 -0.24 -1.22 -9.83
C HIS A 144 -0.02 -1.57 -8.36
N LEU A 145 -0.47 -0.69 -7.46
CA LEU A 145 -0.38 -0.91 -6.03
C LEU A 145 -1.37 -1.98 -5.60
N LYS A 146 -0.89 -2.95 -4.83
CA LYS A 146 -1.74 -3.97 -4.21
C LYS A 146 -2.20 -3.47 -2.85
N GLY A 147 -3.49 -3.55 -2.59
CA GLY A 147 -4.06 -3.14 -1.32
C GLY A 147 -5.54 -2.78 -1.45
N PRO A 148 -6.19 -2.44 -0.33
CA PRO A 148 -7.60 -2.10 -0.32
C PRO A 148 -7.93 -0.79 -1.05
N PHE A 149 -6.95 0.11 -1.21
CA PHE A 149 -7.14 1.42 -1.86
C PHE A 149 -6.73 1.43 -3.35
N GLY A 150 -6.08 0.36 -3.83
CA GLY A 150 -5.56 0.30 -5.20
C GLY A 150 -4.56 1.43 -5.51
N GLY A 151 -4.64 1.97 -6.72
CA GLY A 151 -3.79 3.04 -7.20
C GLY A 151 -2.62 2.56 -8.06
N VAL A 152 -1.90 3.53 -8.62
CA VAL A 152 -0.77 3.31 -9.53
C VAL A 152 0.41 4.14 -9.03
N LEU A 153 1.57 3.49 -8.92
CA LEU A 153 2.86 4.15 -8.75
C LEU A 153 3.43 4.44 -10.13
N LEU A 154 3.61 5.71 -10.46
CA LEU A 154 4.31 6.20 -11.64
C LEU A 154 5.76 6.51 -11.24
N ALA A 155 6.71 6.16 -12.09
CA ALA A 155 8.13 6.38 -11.84
C ALA A 155 8.84 6.92 -13.09
N ALA A 156 9.73 7.88 -12.88
CA ALA A 156 10.76 8.27 -13.84
C ALA A 156 12.07 7.56 -13.45
N ILE A 157 12.67 6.85 -14.41
CA ILE A 157 13.81 5.97 -14.20
C ILE A 157 14.89 6.32 -15.23
N GLY A 158 16.08 6.68 -14.76
CA GLY A 158 17.27 6.82 -15.58
C GLY A 158 18.11 5.54 -15.61
N LEU A 159 19.27 5.62 -16.27
CA LEU A 159 20.31 4.59 -16.23
C LEU A 159 21.57 5.18 -15.62
N ASP A 160 22.11 4.54 -14.58
CA ASP A 160 23.40 4.93 -14.01
C ASP A 160 24.57 4.53 -14.93
N GLY A 161 25.80 4.88 -14.52
CA GLY A 161 27.02 4.55 -15.28
C GLY A 161 27.32 3.05 -15.41
N ASN A 162 26.58 2.19 -14.69
CA ASN A 162 26.67 0.73 -14.77
C ASN A 162 25.45 0.10 -15.47
N ASN A 163 24.65 0.90 -16.20
CA ASN A 163 23.40 0.48 -16.83
C ASN A 163 22.35 -0.07 -15.83
N GLY A 164 22.45 0.29 -14.55
CA GLY A 164 21.46 -0.01 -13.54
C GLY A 164 20.29 0.98 -13.61
N LEU A 165 19.08 0.52 -13.27
CA LEU A 165 17.91 1.39 -13.16
C LEU A 165 18.10 2.37 -12.00
N PHE A 166 18.03 3.66 -12.31
CA PHE A 166 18.22 4.73 -11.33
C PHE A 166 16.91 5.53 -11.15
N PRO A 167 16.28 5.52 -9.96
CA PRO A 167 15.05 6.26 -9.76
C PRO A 167 15.30 7.78 -9.70
N VAL A 168 14.50 8.54 -10.44
CA VAL A 168 14.60 10.02 -10.48
C VAL A 168 13.44 10.65 -9.69
N ALA A 169 12.20 10.29 -10.01
CA ALA A 169 11.01 10.83 -9.35
C ALA A 169 9.86 9.83 -9.37
N PHE A 170 8.90 10.00 -8.48
CA PHE A 170 7.75 9.10 -8.33
C PHE A 170 6.45 9.85 -8.10
N ALA A 171 5.33 9.25 -8.51
CA ALA A 171 4.03 9.65 -8.02
C ALA A 171 3.13 8.48 -7.69
N ILE A 172 2.28 8.65 -6.68
CA ILE A 172 1.17 7.75 -6.38
C ILE A 172 -0.10 8.45 -6.83
N VAL A 173 -0.87 7.77 -7.67
CA VAL A 173 -2.09 8.29 -8.29
C VAL A 173 -3.23 7.27 -8.22
N GLU A 174 -4.46 7.75 -8.40
CA GLU A 174 -5.67 6.96 -8.25
C GLU A 174 -5.88 5.95 -9.39
N SER A 175 -5.39 6.22 -10.60
CA SER A 175 -5.59 5.35 -11.77
C SER A 175 -4.59 5.63 -12.90
N GLU A 176 -4.53 4.73 -13.88
CA GLU A 176 -3.74 4.90 -15.09
C GLU A 176 -4.53 5.66 -16.18
N CYS A 177 -4.83 6.92 -15.91
CA CYS A 177 -5.59 7.79 -16.82
C CYS A 177 -4.76 8.99 -17.29
N LYS A 178 -5.23 9.67 -18.34
CA LYS A 178 -4.57 10.88 -18.89
C LYS A 178 -4.36 11.96 -17.83
N GLN A 179 -5.32 12.15 -16.93
CA GLN A 179 -5.26 13.16 -15.86
C GLN A 179 -4.14 12.88 -14.84
N PRO A 180 -4.04 11.68 -14.23
CA PRO A 180 -2.89 11.25 -13.43
C PRO A 180 -1.52 11.39 -14.11
N TRP A 181 -1.39 10.98 -15.37
CA TRP A 181 -0.14 11.16 -16.12
C TRP A 181 0.16 12.64 -16.36
N GLY A 182 -0.86 13.46 -16.63
CA GLY A 182 -0.71 14.91 -16.73
C GLY A 182 -0.16 15.51 -15.43
N PHE A 183 -0.74 15.13 -14.29
CA PHE A 183 -0.23 15.52 -12.96
C PHE A 183 1.24 15.09 -12.79
N PHE A 184 1.61 13.87 -13.17
CA PHE A 184 2.99 13.40 -13.08
C PHE A 184 3.94 14.25 -13.93
N PHE A 185 3.65 14.44 -15.23
CA PHE A 185 4.54 15.17 -16.13
C PHE A 185 4.62 16.66 -15.85
N GLU A 186 3.53 17.27 -15.36
CA GLU A 186 3.53 18.66 -14.94
C GLU A 186 4.49 18.87 -13.75
N ASN A 187 4.36 18.05 -12.71
CA ASN A 187 5.28 18.12 -11.56
C ASN A 187 6.71 17.73 -11.93
N PHE A 188 6.89 16.75 -12.80
CA PHE A 188 8.20 16.35 -13.33
C PHE A 188 8.88 17.48 -14.14
N SER A 189 8.12 18.24 -14.92
CA SER A 189 8.63 19.43 -15.60
C SER A 189 8.98 20.55 -14.61
N ASN A 190 8.09 20.79 -13.62
CA ASN A 190 8.27 21.84 -12.63
C ASN A 190 9.52 21.62 -11.76
N MET A 191 9.78 20.37 -11.35
CA MET A 191 11.00 20.06 -10.56
C MET A 191 12.30 20.33 -11.32
N LEU A 192 12.29 20.27 -12.66
CA LEU A 192 13.44 20.56 -13.52
C LEU A 192 13.61 22.05 -13.82
N GLY A 193 12.72 22.92 -13.31
CA GLY A 193 12.74 24.36 -13.58
C GLY A 193 11.91 24.79 -14.79
N GLY A 194 11.06 23.89 -15.33
CA GLY A 194 10.21 24.15 -16.49
C GLY A 194 10.96 24.14 -17.83
N PHE A 195 10.26 23.80 -18.91
CA PHE A 195 10.82 23.95 -20.26
C PHE A 195 10.84 25.43 -20.67
N SER A 196 11.90 26.16 -20.35
CA SER A 196 12.21 27.37 -21.13
C SER A 196 12.70 26.93 -22.51
N TYR A 197 11.78 26.90 -23.48
CA TYR A 197 12.12 26.80 -24.90
C TYR A 197 12.94 28.03 -25.30
N ASN A 198 14.26 27.98 -25.07
CA ASN A 198 15.17 28.86 -25.80
C ASN A 198 15.18 28.37 -27.25
N LYS A 199 14.34 28.98 -28.09
CA LYS A 199 14.49 28.88 -29.55
C LYS A 199 15.92 29.32 -29.88
N ARG A 200 16.75 28.35 -30.27
CA ARG A 200 17.94 28.63 -31.08
C ARG A 200 17.50 28.90 -32.50
#